data_AF-A0A954XQF5-F1
#
_entry.id   AF-A0A954XQF5-F1
#
_cell.length_a   1.000
_cell.length_b   1.000
_cell.length_c   1.000
_cell.angle_alpha   90.00
_cell.angle_beta   90.00
_cell.angle_gamma   90.00
#
_symmetry.space_group_name_H-M   'P 1'
#
loop_
_entity.id
_entity.type
_entity.pdbx_description
1 polymer ?
#
loop_
_entity_poly.entity_id
_entity_poly.type
_entity_poly.pdbx_seq_one_letter_code
_entity_poly.pdbx_strand_id
1 'polypeptide(L)'
;MIASLDRNARSGVKRFARIVPMLAMVFLVASSNAAIAQSFKKLDPKIDDREAKQMRGQVALAFRNPAGFQENKQVLDDYFNKYYFPKMTLPSQLAQLGKARENLLKYIRLSKVPAAQQHLTNLSLAAMRVMAQGNFHPAVRYNAVLVLGSLDEKVAGTGPAATAPVPLPASTKELLDLLENDEFNDVKVPPSVKLGALVGLERHARFGVDAQYSDRLTKATLAIATQEEPPADLDSEVHHWIKCQAARILVRQFAEGPNAEVQAALMGMIADANMGLEDRCCVAELLQNIKYDQAAGIEMAATVTALGNLTKSVTSDEAEKANEFQQEMLRGSGRGVFGGPPLTYQRRRLISRLGSIVNGANSVSKGLPDADRQQLTTLLSALQPILDFADDKDAEDLEITPKVIDLNDQVRNLVDSWKPAASEEPAELPPAEQPPAEQPAADLS
;
A
#
# COMPACT_ATOMS: atom_id res chain seq x y z
N MET A 1 20.34 -50.26 -35.79
CA MET A 1 20.33 -51.13 -36.99
C MET A 1 20.16 -52.56 -36.48
N ILE A 2 19.07 -53.31 -36.66
CA ILE A 2 17.93 -53.31 -37.59
C ILE A 2 16.75 -53.98 -36.85
N ALA A 3 15.55 -53.43 -37.06
CA ALA A 3 14.17 -53.98 -37.07
C ALA A 3 13.83 -55.28 -36.28
N SER A 4 12.79 -55.30 -35.42
CA SER A 4 11.34 -55.48 -35.77
C SER A 4 11.09 -56.77 -36.55
N LEU A 5 10.22 -57.72 -36.18
CA LEU A 5 8.80 -57.74 -35.81
C LEU A 5 8.48 -59.20 -35.39
N ASP A 6 7.50 -59.46 -34.52
CA ASP A 6 6.34 -60.27 -34.95
C ASP A 6 5.15 -60.25 -33.97
N ARG A 7 3.97 -60.38 -34.58
CA ARG A 7 2.61 -60.35 -34.04
C ARG A 7 2.08 -61.76 -33.75
N ASN A 8 1.17 -61.88 -32.78
CA ASN A 8 0.07 -62.86 -32.78
C ASN A 8 -1.03 -62.34 -31.83
N ALA A 9 -2.14 -61.74 -32.27
CA ALA A 9 -3.28 -62.27 -33.04
C ALA A 9 -4.24 -63.16 -32.20
N ARG A 10 -5.45 -62.60 -31.92
CA ARG A 10 -6.79 -63.23 -31.74
C ARG A 10 -7.79 -62.08 -31.53
N SER A 11 -8.55 -61.58 -32.53
CA SER A 11 -9.80 -62.07 -33.14
C SER A 11 -10.83 -62.59 -32.12
N GLY A 12 -12.11 -62.23 -32.09
CA GLY A 12 -13.05 -61.35 -32.82
C GLY A 12 -14.25 -61.09 -31.86
N VAL A 13 -15.29 -60.28 -32.11
CA VAL A 13 -16.27 -60.33 -33.21
C VAL A 13 -17.22 -59.10 -33.09
N LYS A 14 -17.32 -58.34 -34.19
CA LYS A 14 -18.49 -57.68 -34.84
C LYS A 14 -19.51 -56.89 -33.98
N ARG A 15 -19.51 -55.55 -34.14
CA ARG A 15 -20.42 -54.72 -34.97
C ARG A 15 -21.87 -54.61 -34.47
N PHE A 16 -22.23 -53.43 -33.96
CA PHE A 16 -23.44 -52.72 -34.40
C PHE A 16 -23.24 -51.21 -34.31
N ALA A 17 -23.53 -50.55 -35.42
CA ALA A 17 -23.46 -49.12 -35.62
C ALA A 17 -24.54 -48.39 -34.81
N ARG A 18 -24.19 -47.22 -34.27
CA ARG A 18 -25.05 -46.03 -34.20
C ARG A 18 -24.20 -44.78 -34.04
N ILE A 19 -24.09 -44.07 -35.15
CA ILE A 19 -23.59 -42.70 -35.25
C ILE A 19 -24.63 -41.80 -34.57
N VAL A 20 -24.22 -41.04 -33.56
CA VAL A 20 -24.92 -39.86 -33.06
C VAL A 20 -23.90 -38.73 -33.06
N PRO A 21 -24.04 -37.69 -33.89
CA PRO A 21 -23.22 -36.50 -33.76
C PRO A 21 -23.83 -35.66 -32.63
N MET A 22 -23.20 -35.66 -31.45
CA MET A 22 -23.46 -34.62 -30.46
C MET A 22 -22.82 -33.32 -30.96
N LEU A 23 -23.64 -32.56 -31.67
CA LEU A 23 -23.43 -31.15 -31.97
C LEU A 23 -23.56 -30.39 -30.63
N ALA A 24 -22.50 -30.41 -29.82
CA ALA A 24 -22.42 -29.59 -28.63
C ALA A 24 -22.21 -28.13 -29.06
N MET A 25 -23.34 -27.45 -29.16
CA MET A 25 -23.52 -26.03 -29.36
C MET A 25 -22.76 -25.27 -28.26
N VAL A 26 -21.50 -24.94 -28.53
CA VAL A 26 -20.77 -23.92 -27.76
C VAL A 26 -21.45 -22.60 -28.08
N PHE A 27 -22.51 -22.28 -27.34
CA PHE A 27 -22.98 -20.92 -27.19
C PHE A 27 -21.86 -20.17 -26.47
N LEU A 28 -20.99 -19.57 -27.28
CA LEU A 28 -20.15 -18.46 -26.88
C LEU A 28 -21.11 -17.35 -26.45
N VAL A 29 -21.51 -17.36 -25.18
CA VAL A 29 -22.07 -16.18 -24.52
C VAL A 29 -20.89 -15.21 -24.43
N ALA A 30 -20.63 -14.52 -25.53
CA ALA A 30 -20.05 -13.21 -25.47
C ALA A 30 -21.05 -12.39 -24.67
N SER A 31 -20.86 -12.36 -23.35
CA SER A 31 -21.38 -11.31 -22.48
C SER A 31 -20.76 -10.02 -23.00
N SER A 32 -21.39 -9.50 -24.05
CA SER A 32 -21.28 -8.13 -24.47
C SER A 32 -21.79 -7.35 -23.28
N ASN A 33 -20.87 -7.03 -22.37
CA ASN A 33 -20.97 -5.89 -21.50
C ASN A 33 -21.13 -4.70 -22.44
N ALA A 34 -22.34 -4.49 -22.93
CA ALA A 34 -22.76 -3.23 -23.48
C ALA A 34 -22.32 -2.24 -22.41
N ALA A 35 -21.33 -1.41 -22.74
CA ALA A 35 -20.93 -0.32 -21.90
C ALA A 35 -22.14 0.60 -21.82
N ILE A 36 -23.07 0.28 -20.90
CA ILE A 36 -24.11 1.19 -20.47
C ILE A 36 -23.31 2.40 -20.02
N ALA A 37 -23.39 3.49 -20.78
CA ALA A 37 -22.72 4.71 -20.46
C ALA A 37 -23.16 5.09 -19.04
N GLN A 38 -22.29 4.86 -18.07
CA GLN A 38 -22.62 5.09 -16.66
C GLN A 38 -22.96 6.57 -16.53
N SER A 39 -24.22 6.87 -16.22
CA SER A 39 -24.66 8.24 -16.01
C SER A 39 -24.17 8.70 -14.64
N PHE A 40 -23.04 9.39 -14.61
CA PHE A 40 -22.53 9.99 -13.37
C PHE A 40 -23.32 11.25 -13.02
N LYS A 41 -23.58 11.42 -11.72
CA LYS A 41 -24.11 12.65 -11.14
C LYS A 41 -23.15 13.80 -11.44
N LYS A 42 -23.73 14.95 -11.77
CA LYS A 42 -23.07 16.24 -11.84
C LYS A 42 -23.83 17.23 -10.96
N LEU A 43 -23.14 18.24 -10.48
CA LEU A 43 -23.73 19.40 -9.84
C LEU A 43 -23.68 20.55 -10.85
N ASP A 44 -24.83 21.08 -11.21
CA ASP A 44 -24.89 22.22 -12.12
C ASP A 44 -24.48 23.50 -11.37
N PRO A 45 -23.45 24.23 -11.83
CA PRO A 45 -23.11 25.53 -11.26
C PRO A 45 -24.29 26.48 -11.36
N LYS A 46 -24.62 27.17 -10.26
CA LYS A 46 -25.71 28.16 -10.20
C LYS A 46 -25.24 29.58 -10.52
N ILE A 47 -23.94 29.75 -10.75
CA ILE A 47 -23.27 31.02 -11.05
C ILE A 47 -22.31 30.73 -12.21
N ASP A 48 -22.20 31.65 -13.17
CA ASP A 48 -21.34 31.48 -14.33
C ASP A 48 -19.87 31.89 -14.10
N ASP A 49 -19.01 31.66 -15.09
CA ASP A 49 -17.58 32.01 -14.99
C ASP A 49 -17.32 33.52 -14.85
N ARG A 50 -18.19 34.37 -15.40
CA ARG A 50 -18.06 35.83 -15.36
C ARG A 50 -18.43 36.34 -13.98
N GLU A 51 -19.56 35.92 -13.44
CA GLU A 51 -20.01 36.24 -12.08
C GLU A 51 -19.01 35.73 -11.05
N ALA A 52 -18.55 34.48 -11.17
CA ALA A 52 -17.52 33.93 -10.29
C ALA A 52 -16.22 34.74 -10.33
N LYS A 53 -15.82 35.26 -11.51
CA LYS A 53 -14.66 36.13 -11.65
C LYS A 53 -14.85 37.46 -10.92
N GLN A 54 -16.06 38.03 -10.91
CA GLN A 54 -16.38 39.26 -10.19
C GLN A 54 -16.30 39.07 -8.66
N MET A 55 -16.67 37.89 -8.16
CA MET A 55 -16.63 37.57 -6.72
C MET A 55 -15.20 37.37 -6.16
N ARG A 56 -14.19 37.10 -7.02
CA ARG A 56 -12.82 36.74 -6.57
C ARG A 56 -12.18 37.79 -5.66
N GLY A 57 -12.45 39.07 -5.89
CA GLY A 57 -11.91 40.16 -5.06
C GLY A 57 -12.40 40.07 -3.62
N GLN A 58 -13.72 39.88 -3.46
CA GLN A 58 -14.39 39.73 -2.15
C GLN A 58 -13.98 38.43 -1.44
N VAL A 59 -13.88 37.33 -2.17
CA VAL A 59 -13.34 36.06 -1.65
C VAL A 59 -11.91 36.25 -1.15
N ALA A 60 -11.06 36.95 -1.90
CA ALA A 60 -9.69 37.23 -1.47
C ALA A 60 -9.64 38.12 -0.22
N LEU A 61 -10.55 39.10 -0.09
CA LEU A 61 -10.67 39.93 1.12
C LEU A 61 -11.05 39.09 2.35
N ALA A 62 -11.96 38.12 2.19
CA ALA A 62 -12.39 37.23 3.27
C ALA A 62 -11.22 36.44 3.89
N PHE A 63 -10.18 36.11 3.13
CA PHE A 63 -9.00 35.39 3.62
C PHE A 63 -7.87 36.31 4.13
N ARG A 64 -7.98 37.63 3.97
CA ARG A 64 -6.90 38.58 4.30
C ARG A 64 -7.02 39.22 5.67
N ASN A 65 -8.23 39.54 6.12
CA ASN A 65 -8.45 40.17 7.43
C ASN A 65 -9.84 39.79 8.01
N PRO A 66 -10.00 39.85 9.35
CA PRO A 66 -11.24 39.41 10.01
C PRO A 66 -12.50 40.18 9.59
N ALA A 67 -12.43 41.50 9.40
CA ALA A 67 -13.58 42.31 8.97
C ALA A 67 -14.05 41.89 7.57
N GLY A 68 -13.10 41.70 6.64
CA GLY A 68 -13.38 41.20 5.30
C GLY A 68 -14.05 39.83 5.32
N PHE A 69 -13.71 38.93 6.25
CA PHE A 69 -14.41 37.66 6.40
C PHE A 69 -15.88 37.87 6.82
N GLN A 70 -16.14 38.71 7.83
CA GLN A 70 -17.49 38.95 8.31
C GLN A 70 -18.38 39.55 7.22
N GLU A 71 -17.87 40.55 6.48
CA GLU A 71 -18.61 41.23 5.41
C GLU A 71 -18.86 40.33 4.19
N ASN A 72 -17.90 39.46 3.85
CA ASN A 72 -17.92 38.70 2.60
C ASN A 72 -18.20 37.20 2.81
N LYS A 73 -18.65 36.79 4.00
CA LYS A 73 -18.90 35.36 4.30
C LYS A 73 -19.90 34.73 3.33
N GLN A 74 -21.02 35.39 3.06
CA GLN A 74 -22.03 34.86 2.12
C GLN A 74 -21.49 34.78 0.69
N VAL A 75 -20.66 35.74 0.27
CA VAL A 75 -20.02 35.73 -1.05
C VAL A 75 -19.06 34.55 -1.17
N LEU A 76 -18.30 34.28 -0.11
CA LEU A 76 -17.44 33.10 -0.03
C LEU A 76 -18.27 31.81 -0.14
N ASP A 77 -19.37 31.71 0.62
CA ASP A 77 -20.28 30.55 0.57
C ASP A 77 -20.84 30.33 -0.82
N ASP A 78 -21.30 31.39 -1.46
CA ASP A 78 -21.84 31.35 -2.82
C ASP A 78 -20.76 30.95 -3.83
N TYR A 79 -19.58 31.54 -3.75
CA TYR A 79 -18.48 31.21 -4.66
C TYR A 79 -18.12 29.72 -4.58
N PHE A 80 -17.99 29.16 -3.38
CA PHE A 80 -17.60 27.76 -3.23
C PHE A 80 -18.75 26.79 -3.51
N ASN A 81 -19.93 27.00 -2.94
CA ASN A 81 -21.05 26.06 -3.03
C ASN A 81 -21.83 26.15 -4.35
N LYS A 82 -21.92 27.34 -4.95
CA LYS A 82 -22.69 27.55 -6.19
C LYS A 82 -21.83 27.49 -7.45
N TYR A 83 -20.51 27.65 -7.34
CA TYR A 83 -19.60 27.65 -8.49
C TYR A 83 -18.45 26.65 -8.35
N TYR A 84 -17.56 26.82 -7.37
CA TYR A 84 -16.28 26.10 -7.31
C TYR A 84 -16.45 24.58 -7.22
N PHE A 85 -17.20 24.10 -6.21
CA PHE A 85 -17.43 22.68 -6.02
C PHE A 85 -18.28 22.08 -7.15
N PRO A 86 -19.40 22.68 -7.60
CA PRO A 86 -20.13 22.16 -8.74
C PRO A 86 -19.29 22.03 -10.01
N LYS A 87 -18.45 23.02 -10.30
CA LYS A 87 -17.56 23.01 -11.46
C LYS A 87 -16.59 21.83 -11.46
N MET A 88 -16.14 21.37 -10.29
CA MET A 88 -15.28 20.17 -10.18
C MET A 88 -15.99 18.88 -10.63
N THR A 89 -17.32 18.85 -10.69
CA THR A 89 -18.07 17.64 -11.08
C THR A 89 -18.36 17.55 -12.58
N LEU A 90 -18.02 18.60 -13.36
CA LEU A 90 -18.37 18.67 -14.77
C LEU A 90 -17.41 17.84 -15.63
N PRO A 91 -17.92 17.11 -16.65
CA PRO A 91 -17.07 16.33 -17.58
C PRO A 91 -15.97 17.17 -18.26
N SER A 92 -16.28 18.42 -18.61
CA SER A 92 -15.33 19.35 -19.24
C SER A 92 -14.20 19.82 -18.30
N GLN A 93 -14.29 19.52 -17.00
CA GLN A 93 -13.34 19.96 -15.98
C GLN A 93 -12.51 18.81 -15.41
N LEU A 94 -12.72 17.56 -15.86
CA LEU A 94 -12.02 16.40 -15.32
C LEU A 94 -10.48 16.52 -15.43
N ALA A 95 -9.98 17.03 -16.54
CA ALA A 95 -8.55 17.29 -16.75
C ALA A 95 -7.98 18.39 -15.83
N GLN A 96 -8.83 19.21 -15.21
CA GLN A 96 -8.44 20.33 -14.35
C GLN A 96 -8.58 20.01 -12.85
N LEU A 97 -9.01 18.79 -12.49
CA LEU A 97 -9.26 18.41 -11.10
C LEU A 97 -8.04 18.57 -10.18
N GLY A 98 -6.86 18.16 -10.63
CA GLY A 98 -5.62 18.34 -9.87
C GLY A 98 -5.34 19.81 -9.54
N LYS A 99 -5.47 20.69 -10.54
CA LYS A 99 -5.33 22.14 -10.39
C LYS A 99 -6.42 22.74 -9.49
N ALA A 100 -7.66 22.25 -9.59
CA ALA A 100 -8.76 22.68 -8.73
C ALA A 100 -8.52 22.27 -7.26
N ARG A 101 -8.01 21.06 -7.00
CA ARG A 101 -7.60 20.62 -5.67
C ARG A 101 -6.50 21.52 -5.09
N GLU A 102 -5.44 21.77 -5.86
CA GLU A 102 -4.32 22.61 -5.42
C GLU A 102 -4.75 24.04 -5.09
N ASN A 103 -5.59 24.64 -5.94
CA ASN A 103 -6.12 25.98 -5.70
C ASN A 103 -6.99 26.04 -4.45
N LEU A 104 -7.82 25.02 -4.20
CA LEU A 104 -8.63 24.94 -2.97
C LEU A 104 -7.75 24.90 -1.73
N LEU A 105 -6.77 23.99 -1.71
CA LEU A 105 -5.84 23.85 -0.58
C LEU A 105 -4.99 25.10 -0.39
N LYS A 106 -4.68 25.83 -1.47
CA LYS A 106 -4.00 27.13 -1.41
C LYS A 106 -4.85 28.20 -0.71
N TYR A 107 -6.17 28.27 -0.96
CA TYR A 107 -7.05 29.18 -0.23
C TYR A 107 -7.04 28.89 1.28
N ILE A 108 -7.09 27.61 1.66
CA ILE A 108 -7.06 27.19 3.07
C ILE A 108 -5.70 27.54 3.69
N ARG A 109 -4.59 27.10 3.10
CA ARG A 109 -3.23 27.26 3.67
C ARG A 109 -2.74 28.70 3.72
N LEU A 110 -3.14 29.55 2.78
CA LEU A 110 -2.70 30.95 2.71
C LEU A 110 -3.67 31.92 3.38
N SER A 111 -4.75 31.43 4.00
CA SER A 111 -5.64 32.28 4.78
C SER A 111 -4.90 32.88 5.97
N LYS A 112 -5.00 34.20 6.13
CA LYS A 112 -4.51 34.93 7.31
C LYS A 112 -5.56 35.04 8.41
N VAL A 113 -6.76 34.53 8.16
CA VAL A 113 -7.92 34.63 9.04
C VAL A 113 -8.32 33.22 9.49
N PRO A 114 -8.03 32.83 10.75
CA PRO A 114 -8.34 31.49 11.24
C PRO A 114 -9.81 31.11 11.09
N ALA A 115 -10.72 32.05 11.35
CA ALA A 115 -12.17 31.81 11.17
C ALA A 115 -12.56 31.51 9.71
N ALA A 116 -11.97 32.22 8.74
CA ALA A 116 -12.21 31.99 7.32
C ALA A 116 -11.60 30.66 6.84
N GLN A 117 -10.41 30.33 7.35
CA GLN A 117 -9.75 29.05 7.10
C GLN A 117 -10.65 27.90 7.58
N GLN A 118 -11.04 27.91 8.86
CA GLN A 118 -11.89 26.87 9.44
C GLN A 118 -13.23 26.74 8.71
N HIS A 119 -13.83 27.88 8.35
CA HIS A 119 -15.09 27.91 7.62
C HIS A 119 -14.95 27.26 6.23
N LEU A 120 -13.92 27.60 5.46
CA LEU A 120 -13.67 26.94 4.17
C LEU A 120 -13.30 25.46 4.32
N THR A 121 -12.55 25.08 5.37
CA THR A 121 -12.27 23.68 5.69
C THR A 121 -13.57 22.91 5.90
N ASN A 122 -14.52 23.46 6.66
CA ASN A 122 -15.83 22.82 6.93
C ASN A 122 -16.68 22.70 5.67
N LEU A 123 -16.73 23.75 4.83
CA LEU A 123 -17.41 23.69 3.53
C LEU A 123 -16.80 22.61 2.63
N SER A 124 -15.47 22.53 2.60
CA SER A 124 -14.73 21.54 1.81
C SER A 124 -15.01 20.12 2.31
N LEU A 125 -14.99 19.88 3.63
CA LEU A 125 -15.33 18.59 4.22
C LEU A 125 -16.73 18.14 3.78
N ALA A 126 -17.74 19.00 3.92
CA ALA A 126 -19.11 18.69 3.55
C ALA A 126 -19.26 18.38 2.05
N ALA A 127 -18.68 19.23 1.18
CA ALA A 127 -18.76 19.04 -0.27
C ALA A 127 -18.03 17.78 -0.73
N MET A 128 -16.82 17.54 -0.22
CA MET A 128 -16.01 16.39 -0.63
C MET A 128 -16.59 15.07 -0.12
N ARG A 129 -17.21 15.04 1.07
CA ARG A 129 -17.98 13.87 1.53
C ARG A 129 -19.05 13.47 0.51
N VAL A 130 -19.89 14.44 0.11
CA VAL A 130 -20.95 14.21 -0.89
C VAL A 130 -20.36 13.70 -2.20
N MET A 131 -19.25 14.27 -2.65
CA MET A 131 -18.60 13.86 -3.90
C MET A 131 -17.95 12.47 -3.82
N ALA A 132 -17.32 12.11 -2.71
CA ALA A 132 -16.64 10.83 -2.54
C ALA A 132 -17.64 9.66 -2.42
N GLN A 133 -18.74 9.87 -1.68
CA GLN A 133 -19.76 8.85 -1.41
C GLN A 133 -20.82 8.76 -2.51
N GLY A 134 -21.06 9.82 -3.28
CA GLY A 134 -22.08 9.84 -4.33
C GLY A 134 -21.65 9.19 -5.64
N ASN A 135 -22.63 8.95 -6.53
CA ASN A 135 -22.41 8.42 -7.88
C ASN A 135 -21.81 9.46 -8.85
N PHE A 136 -20.68 10.07 -8.48
CA PHE A 136 -19.94 11.00 -9.33
C PHE A 136 -18.91 10.25 -10.18
N HIS A 137 -18.36 10.92 -11.20
CA HIS A 137 -17.30 10.35 -12.04
C HIS A 137 -16.11 9.88 -11.18
N PRO A 138 -15.48 8.72 -11.45
CA PRO A 138 -14.42 8.16 -10.60
C PRO A 138 -13.28 9.14 -10.29
N ALA A 139 -12.83 9.92 -11.29
CA ALA A 139 -11.83 10.96 -11.09
C ALA A 139 -12.27 12.05 -10.10
N VAL A 140 -13.56 12.42 -10.07
CA VAL A 140 -14.12 13.39 -9.12
C VAL A 140 -14.12 12.80 -7.73
N ARG A 141 -14.59 11.55 -7.58
CA ARG A 141 -14.61 10.83 -6.29
C ARG A 141 -13.21 10.71 -5.72
N TYR A 142 -12.26 10.21 -6.51
CA TYR A 142 -10.85 10.09 -6.10
C TYR A 142 -10.26 11.44 -5.68
N ASN A 143 -10.47 12.48 -6.49
CA ASN A 143 -9.97 13.81 -6.16
C ASN A 143 -10.60 14.37 -4.87
N ALA A 144 -11.88 14.10 -4.61
CA ALA A 144 -12.54 14.49 -3.38
C ALA A 144 -11.92 13.81 -2.15
N VAL A 145 -11.60 12.52 -2.23
CA VAL A 145 -10.91 11.80 -1.15
C VAL A 145 -9.52 12.39 -0.88
N LEU A 146 -8.77 12.75 -1.94
CA LEU A 146 -7.46 13.40 -1.77
C LEU A 146 -7.57 14.78 -1.11
N VAL A 147 -8.65 15.52 -1.38
CA VAL A 147 -8.94 16.77 -0.65
C VAL A 147 -9.22 16.46 0.81
N LEU A 148 -10.07 15.47 1.12
CA LEU A 148 -10.36 15.04 2.49
C LEU A 148 -9.07 14.74 3.26
N GLY A 149 -8.18 13.90 2.75
CA GLY A 149 -6.90 13.58 3.39
C GLY A 149 -5.93 14.76 3.53
N SER A 150 -6.20 15.87 2.85
CA SER A 150 -5.39 17.09 2.91
C SER A 150 -5.98 18.18 3.81
N LEU A 151 -7.16 17.96 4.40
CA LEU A 151 -7.79 18.92 5.31
C LEU A 151 -7.13 18.87 6.69
N ASP A 152 -6.88 20.05 7.24
CA ASP A 152 -6.19 20.25 8.51
C ASP A 152 -7.08 21.04 9.47
N GLU A 153 -7.08 20.64 10.73
CA GLU A 153 -7.59 21.47 11.84
C GLU A 153 -6.63 22.65 12.06
N LYS A 154 -5.33 22.36 12.11
CA LYS A 154 -4.26 23.37 12.20
C LYS A 154 -3.34 23.22 10.99
N VAL A 155 -3.27 24.27 10.16
CA VAL A 155 -2.34 24.31 9.03
C VAL A 155 -0.89 24.36 9.52
N ALA A 156 0.03 23.84 8.70
CA ALA A 156 1.45 23.92 9.00
C ALA A 156 1.90 25.37 9.18
N GLY A 157 2.77 25.60 10.17
CA GLY A 157 3.38 26.92 10.38
C GLY A 157 4.33 27.29 9.24
N THR A 158 4.68 28.57 9.15
CA THR A 158 5.67 29.08 8.17
C THR A 158 6.91 29.60 8.87
N GLY A 159 8.09 29.38 8.28
CA GLY A 159 9.37 29.93 8.77
C GLY A 159 10.15 28.98 9.68
N PRO A 160 11.21 29.48 10.36
CA PRO A 160 12.15 28.64 11.12
C PRO A 160 11.53 27.89 12.31
N ALA A 161 10.38 28.34 12.82
CA ALA A 161 9.62 27.71 13.90
C ALA A 161 8.31 27.07 13.39
N ALA A 162 8.30 26.56 12.16
CA ALA A 162 7.13 25.93 11.56
C ALA A 162 6.67 24.72 12.40
N THR A 163 5.42 24.74 12.83
CA THR A 163 4.76 23.59 13.45
C THR A 163 4.25 22.62 12.39
N ALA A 164 4.28 21.32 12.69
CA ALA A 164 3.62 20.32 11.87
C ALA A 164 2.10 20.61 11.77
N PRO A 165 1.45 20.30 10.63
CA PRO A 165 0.00 20.40 10.53
C PRO A 165 -0.68 19.36 11.44
N VAL A 166 -1.87 19.69 11.92
CA VAL A 166 -2.76 18.74 12.61
C VAL A 166 -3.88 18.36 11.65
N PRO A 167 -3.92 17.10 11.17
CA PRO A 167 -4.99 16.62 10.30
C PRO A 167 -6.38 16.81 10.93
N LEU A 168 -7.39 17.08 10.11
CA LEU A 168 -8.76 17.26 10.60
C LEU A 168 -9.36 15.91 11.08
N PRO A 169 -9.71 15.73 12.37
CA PRO A 169 -10.24 14.45 12.86
C PRO A 169 -11.54 14.02 12.17
N ALA A 170 -12.42 14.98 11.87
CA ALA A 170 -13.64 14.72 11.12
C ALA A 170 -13.34 14.18 9.71
N SER A 171 -12.21 14.53 9.11
CA SER A 171 -11.78 13.96 7.84
C SER A 171 -11.26 12.53 8.01
N THR A 172 -10.48 12.24 9.07
CA THR A 172 -10.07 10.86 9.41
C THR A 172 -11.27 9.93 9.47
N LYS A 173 -12.36 10.36 10.13
CA LYS A 173 -13.61 9.60 10.19
C LYS A 173 -14.14 9.27 8.79
N GLU A 174 -14.22 10.25 7.89
CA GLU A 174 -14.74 10.03 6.53
C GLU A 174 -13.85 9.10 5.70
N LEU A 175 -12.54 9.19 5.86
CA LEU A 175 -11.60 8.30 5.17
C LEU A 175 -11.74 6.85 5.67
N LEU A 176 -11.91 6.66 6.98
CA LEU A 176 -12.17 5.34 7.56
C LEU A 176 -13.53 4.78 7.11
N ASP A 177 -14.57 5.62 7.06
CA ASP A 177 -15.87 5.21 6.53
C ASP A 177 -15.75 4.71 5.08
N LEU A 178 -14.98 5.40 4.23
CA LEU A 178 -14.73 4.96 2.85
C LEU A 178 -13.94 3.64 2.76
N LEU A 179 -13.08 3.36 3.74
CA LEU A 179 -12.26 2.15 3.75
C LEU A 179 -13.09 0.92 4.16
N GLU A 180 -13.93 1.10 5.18
CA GLU A 180 -14.67 0.03 5.84
C GLU A 180 -15.99 -0.33 5.16
N ASN A 181 -16.59 0.58 4.38
CA ASN A 181 -17.87 0.35 3.71
C ASN A 181 -17.66 0.04 2.22
N ASP A 182 -18.43 -0.90 1.71
CA ASP A 182 -18.41 -1.26 0.29
C ASP A 182 -19.35 -0.41 -0.57
N GLU A 183 -20.31 0.28 0.05
CA GLU A 183 -21.25 1.16 -0.63
C GLU A 183 -21.82 2.27 0.26
N PHE A 184 -22.30 3.34 -0.38
CA PHE A 184 -23.05 4.42 0.25
C PHE A 184 -24.26 4.77 -0.62
N ASN A 185 -25.48 4.64 -0.07
CA ASN A 185 -26.73 4.94 -0.79
C ASN A 185 -26.80 4.24 -2.17
N ASP A 186 -26.59 2.92 -2.19
CA ASP A 186 -26.55 2.08 -3.40
C ASP A 186 -25.41 2.42 -4.39
N VAL A 187 -24.42 3.22 -3.96
CA VAL A 187 -23.24 3.55 -4.74
C VAL A 187 -22.03 2.81 -4.19
N LYS A 188 -21.54 1.83 -4.94
CA LYS A 188 -20.31 1.10 -4.57
C LYS A 188 -19.11 2.03 -4.37
N VAL A 189 -18.27 1.70 -3.41
CA VAL A 189 -16.96 2.33 -3.18
C VAL A 189 -15.93 1.58 -4.02
N PRO A 190 -15.48 2.14 -5.16
CA PRO A 190 -14.50 1.45 -6.00
C PRO A 190 -13.13 1.42 -5.31
N PRO A 191 -12.25 0.48 -5.69
CA PRO A 191 -10.90 0.39 -5.13
C PRO A 191 -10.09 1.69 -5.23
N SER A 192 -10.28 2.46 -6.31
CA SER A 192 -9.62 3.77 -6.45
C SER A 192 -9.98 4.75 -5.34
N VAL A 193 -11.23 4.73 -4.84
CA VAL A 193 -11.68 5.59 -3.73
C VAL A 193 -11.09 5.09 -2.41
N LYS A 194 -11.07 3.77 -2.17
CA LYS A 194 -10.41 3.17 -0.99
C LYS A 194 -8.92 3.48 -0.98
N LEU A 195 -8.25 3.42 -2.14
CA LEU A 195 -6.86 3.80 -2.29
C LEU A 195 -6.62 5.27 -1.96
N GLY A 196 -7.46 6.18 -2.49
CA GLY A 196 -7.39 7.59 -2.13
C GLY A 196 -7.52 7.81 -0.62
N ALA A 197 -8.31 6.96 0.06
CA ALA A 197 -8.49 7.02 1.50
C ALA A 197 -7.23 6.57 2.24
N LEU A 198 -6.59 5.49 1.80
CA LEU A 198 -5.29 5.04 2.32
C LEU A 198 -4.21 6.11 2.18
N VAL A 199 -4.15 6.84 1.06
CA VAL A 199 -3.21 7.96 0.87
C VAL A 199 -3.45 9.07 1.89
N GLY A 200 -4.72 9.42 2.13
CA GLY A 200 -5.08 10.41 3.16
C GLY A 200 -4.75 9.93 4.58
N LEU A 201 -5.08 8.68 4.91
CA LEU A 201 -4.84 8.08 6.21
C LEU A 201 -3.34 7.90 6.49
N GLU A 202 -2.51 7.61 5.48
CA GLU A 202 -1.05 7.58 5.64
C GLU A 202 -0.51 8.96 6.08
N ARG A 203 -1.00 10.04 5.45
CA ARG A 203 -0.65 11.39 5.88
C ARG A 203 -1.10 11.65 7.31
N HIS A 204 -2.29 11.20 7.69
CA HIS A 204 -2.82 11.40 9.04
C HIS A 204 -1.99 10.63 10.07
N ALA A 205 -1.67 9.36 9.81
CA ALA A 205 -0.77 8.54 10.65
C ALA A 205 0.60 9.19 10.84
N ARG A 206 1.17 9.79 9.77
CA ARG A 206 2.46 10.50 9.87
C ARG A 206 2.45 11.68 10.85
N PHE A 207 1.34 12.42 10.93
CA PHE A 207 1.24 13.63 11.76
C PHE A 207 0.53 13.40 13.09
N GLY A 208 0.11 12.17 13.36
CA GLY A 208 -0.70 11.82 14.52
C GLY A 208 -2.18 11.74 14.16
N VAL A 209 -2.80 10.66 14.63
CA VAL A 209 -4.24 10.41 14.52
C VAL A 209 -4.86 10.68 15.88
N ASP A 210 -6.04 11.28 15.89
CA ASP A 210 -6.80 11.47 17.12
C ASP A 210 -7.07 10.11 17.79
N ALA A 211 -6.86 10.03 19.11
CA ALA A 211 -6.94 8.79 19.88
C ALA A 211 -8.26 8.04 19.65
N GLN A 212 -9.37 8.76 19.43
CA GLN A 212 -10.67 8.14 19.18
C GLN A 212 -10.74 7.30 17.89
N TYR A 213 -9.84 7.53 16.94
CA TYR A 213 -9.77 6.82 15.65
C TYR A 213 -8.56 5.89 15.54
N SER A 214 -7.66 5.88 16.53
CA SER A 214 -6.41 5.11 16.49
C SER A 214 -6.68 3.61 16.30
N ASP A 215 -7.48 3.01 17.19
CA ASP A 215 -7.76 1.56 17.15
C ASP A 215 -8.55 1.17 15.89
N ARG A 216 -9.49 2.03 15.48
CA ARG A 216 -10.27 1.84 14.25
C ARG A 216 -9.36 1.83 13.01
N LEU A 217 -8.39 2.75 12.95
CA LEU A 217 -7.41 2.80 11.88
C LEU A 217 -6.52 1.56 11.86
N THR A 218 -5.99 1.15 13.01
CA THR A 218 -5.16 -0.05 13.13
C THR A 218 -5.92 -1.28 12.64
N LYS A 219 -7.16 -1.49 13.11
CA LYS A 219 -7.99 -2.61 12.71
C LYS A 219 -8.30 -2.61 11.21
N ALA A 220 -8.71 -1.47 10.66
CA ALA A 220 -9.06 -1.37 9.23
C ALA A 220 -7.84 -1.62 8.31
N THR A 221 -6.66 -1.12 8.71
CA THR A 221 -5.43 -1.29 7.92
C THR A 221 -4.81 -2.66 8.09
N LEU A 222 -4.89 -3.27 9.28
CA LEU A 222 -4.52 -4.68 9.48
C LEU A 222 -5.36 -5.60 8.59
N ALA A 223 -6.69 -5.42 8.57
CA ALA A 223 -7.58 -6.23 7.74
C ALA A 223 -7.18 -6.22 6.25
N ILE A 224 -6.69 -5.08 5.75
CA ILE A 224 -6.17 -4.96 4.38
C ILE A 224 -4.79 -5.60 4.26
N ALA A 225 -3.86 -5.29 5.17
CA ALA A 225 -2.50 -5.80 5.14
C ALA A 225 -2.43 -7.34 5.21
N THR A 226 -3.37 -7.97 5.93
CA THR A 226 -3.47 -9.42 6.08
C THR A 226 -4.49 -10.06 5.13
N GLN A 227 -5.06 -9.31 4.19
CA GLN A 227 -5.99 -9.87 3.21
C GLN A 227 -5.23 -10.83 2.27
N GLU A 228 -5.65 -12.09 2.25
CA GLU A 228 -5.02 -13.13 1.40
C GLU A 228 -5.43 -12.97 -0.06
N GLU A 229 -6.74 -12.97 -0.34
CA GLU A 229 -7.25 -12.93 -1.71
C GLU A 229 -7.53 -11.50 -2.19
N PRO A 230 -7.15 -11.15 -3.43
CA PRO A 230 -7.49 -9.85 -4.01
C PRO A 230 -9.01 -9.69 -4.14
N PRO A 231 -9.56 -8.49 -3.89
CA PRO A 231 -10.94 -8.17 -4.27
C PRO A 231 -11.20 -8.50 -5.74
N ALA A 232 -12.42 -8.93 -6.08
CA ALA A 232 -12.77 -9.46 -7.40
C ALA A 232 -12.51 -8.51 -8.58
N ASP A 233 -12.38 -7.21 -8.32
CA ASP A 233 -12.13 -6.15 -9.31
C ASP A 233 -10.68 -5.64 -9.29
N LEU A 234 -9.77 -6.32 -8.59
CA LEU A 234 -8.36 -5.97 -8.49
C LEU A 234 -7.45 -7.08 -9.00
N ASP A 235 -6.41 -6.67 -9.73
CA ASP A 235 -5.29 -7.53 -10.07
C ASP A 235 -4.44 -7.84 -8.82
N SER A 236 -3.78 -9.00 -8.78
CA SER A 236 -2.96 -9.42 -7.64
C SER A 236 -1.80 -8.47 -7.37
N GLU A 237 -1.13 -7.94 -8.40
CA GLU A 237 -0.03 -6.98 -8.21
C GLU A 237 -0.54 -5.68 -7.60
N VAL A 238 -1.70 -5.19 -8.07
CA VAL A 238 -2.34 -3.99 -7.50
C VAL A 238 -2.76 -4.23 -6.06
N HIS A 239 -3.27 -5.43 -5.74
CA HIS A 239 -3.62 -5.80 -4.38
C HIS A 239 -2.39 -5.82 -3.45
N HIS A 240 -1.27 -6.43 -3.87
CA HIS A 240 -0.04 -6.43 -3.07
C HIS A 240 0.48 -5.01 -2.79
N TRP A 241 0.43 -4.14 -3.80
CA TRP A 241 0.78 -2.73 -3.60
C TRP A 241 -0.16 -2.01 -2.61
N ILE A 242 -1.47 -2.31 -2.62
CA ILE A 242 -2.43 -1.80 -1.63
C ILE A 242 -2.09 -2.32 -0.22
N LYS A 243 -1.71 -3.60 -0.07
CA LYS A 243 -1.27 -4.16 1.21
C LYS A 243 -0.02 -3.42 1.72
N CYS A 244 0.95 -3.13 0.86
CA CYS A 244 2.12 -2.31 1.19
C CYS A 244 1.73 -0.90 1.66
N GLN A 245 0.71 -0.29 1.05
CA GLN A 245 0.20 1.00 1.48
C GLN A 245 -0.46 0.93 2.87
N ALA A 246 -1.20 -0.14 3.18
CA ALA A 246 -1.74 -0.37 4.51
C ALA A 246 -0.63 -0.57 5.55
N ALA A 247 0.41 -1.34 5.22
CA ALA A 247 1.60 -1.51 6.07
C ALA A 247 2.31 -0.18 6.36
N ARG A 248 2.40 0.74 5.38
CA ARG A 248 2.95 2.10 5.59
C ARG A 248 2.18 2.88 6.65
N ILE A 249 0.86 2.74 6.68
CA ILE A 249 0.02 3.41 7.68
C ILE A 249 0.29 2.83 9.07
N LEU A 250 0.29 1.50 9.20
CA LEU A 250 0.54 0.79 10.46
C LEU A 250 1.90 1.19 11.06
N VAL A 251 2.95 1.12 10.25
CA VAL A 251 4.30 1.48 10.67
C VAL A 251 4.41 2.93 11.14
N ARG A 252 3.72 3.87 10.47
CA ARG A 252 3.70 5.28 10.90
C ARG A 252 2.96 5.48 12.21
N GLN A 253 1.87 4.75 12.42
CA GLN A 253 1.09 4.80 13.66
C GLN A 253 1.90 4.29 14.86
N PHE A 254 2.76 3.29 14.63
CA PHE A 254 3.62 2.67 15.64
C PHE A 254 5.10 3.03 15.48
N ALA A 255 5.40 4.24 14.99
CA ALA A 255 6.77 4.69 14.76
C ALA A 255 7.60 4.77 16.06
N GLU A 256 6.94 5.06 17.19
CA GLU A 256 7.61 5.20 18.50
C GLU A 256 7.96 3.85 19.15
N GLY A 257 7.40 2.75 18.67
CA GLY A 257 7.71 1.42 19.18
C GLY A 257 6.83 0.35 18.55
N PRO A 258 7.35 -0.86 18.35
CA PRO A 258 6.60 -1.91 17.67
C PRO A 258 5.36 -2.33 18.47
N ASN A 259 4.33 -2.74 17.74
CA ASN A 259 3.13 -3.39 18.27
C ASN A 259 3.14 -4.85 17.82
N ALA A 260 2.84 -5.80 18.72
CA ALA A 260 2.98 -7.23 18.44
C ALA A 260 2.11 -7.72 17.26
N GLU A 261 0.85 -7.27 17.18
CA GLU A 261 -0.07 -7.64 16.09
C GLU A 261 0.39 -7.07 14.75
N VAL A 262 0.83 -5.80 14.75
CA VAL A 262 1.40 -5.15 13.57
C VAL A 262 2.70 -5.83 13.13
N GLN A 263 3.58 -6.15 14.08
CA GLN A 263 4.82 -6.86 13.78
C GLN A 263 4.55 -8.21 13.13
N ALA A 264 3.62 -8.99 13.69
CA ALA A 264 3.22 -10.27 13.13
C ALA A 264 2.67 -10.13 11.71
N ALA A 265 1.82 -9.12 11.44
CA ALA A 265 1.31 -8.85 10.10
C ALA A 265 2.43 -8.48 9.11
N LEU A 266 3.36 -7.60 9.49
CA LEU A 266 4.51 -7.25 8.66
C LEU A 266 5.39 -8.47 8.36
N MET A 267 5.62 -9.34 9.34
CA MET A 267 6.41 -10.56 9.13
C MET A 267 5.69 -11.56 8.25
N GLY A 268 4.38 -11.70 8.40
CA GLY A 268 3.54 -12.51 7.50
C GLY A 268 3.70 -12.05 6.05
N MET A 269 3.65 -10.74 5.79
CA MET A 269 3.86 -10.18 4.46
C MET A 269 5.28 -10.39 3.92
N ILE A 270 6.31 -10.24 4.76
CA ILE A 270 7.71 -10.51 4.36
C ILE A 270 7.93 -11.99 4.04
N ALA A 271 7.25 -12.89 4.76
CA ALA A 271 7.35 -14.34 4.60
C ALA A 271 6.44 -14.89 3.48
N ASP A 272 5.43 -14.15 3.04
CA ASP A 272 4.45 -14.61 2.05
C ASP A 272 5.09 -14.85 0.68
N ALA A 273 5.25 -16.12 0.30
CA ALA A 273 5.82 -16.52 -0.99
C ALA A 273 4.91 -16.19 -2.19
N ASN A 274 3.62 -15.88 -1.96
CA ASN A 274 2.70 -15.47 -3.02
C ASN A 274 2.82 -13.97 -3.32
N MET A 275 3.40 -13.17 -2.42
CA MET A 275 3.72 -11.78 -2.68
C MET A 275 4.96 -11.65 -3.55
N GLY A 276 4.94 -10.67 -4.47
CA GLY A 276 6.09 -10.36 -5.32
C GLY A 276 7.30 -9.95 -4.48
N LEU A 277 8.52 -10.28 -4.96
CA LEU A 277 9.75 -9.94 -4.24
C LEU A 277 9.89 -8.44 -3.96
N GLU A 278 9.43 -7.58 -4.88
CA GLU A 278 9.46 -6.13 -4.68
C GLU A 278 8.54 -5.68 -3.53
N ASP A 279 7.34 -6.26 -3.43
CA ASP A 279 6.39 -5.94 -2.36
C ASP A 279 6.92 -6.42 -1.01
N ARG A 280 7.51 -7.61 -0.95
CA ARG A 280 8.16 -8.12 0.27
C ARG A 280 9.35 -7.25 0.69
N CYS A 281 10.16 -6.79 -0.27
CA CYS A 281 11.23 -5.83 -0.02
C CYS A 281 10.68 -4.49 0.47
N CYS A 282 9.61 -3.98 -0.15
CA CYS A 282 8.93 -2.76 0.27
C CYS A 282 8.52 -2.86 1.74
N VAL A 283 7.89 -3.96 2.18
CA VAL A 283 7.51 -4.16 3.58
C VAL A 283 8.73 -4.23 4.50
N ALA A 284 9.79 -4.95 4.10
CA ALA A 284 11.04 -5.00 4.87
C ALA A 284 11.64 -3.61 5.07
N GLU A 285 11.64 -2.77 4.03
CA GLU A 285 12.09 -1.39 4.09
C GLU A 285 11.30 -0.57 5.13
N LEU A 286 9.99 -0.83 5.27
CA LEU A 286 9.16 -0.07 6.20
C LEU A 286 9.59 -0.21 7.65
N LEU A 287 10.20 -1.34 8.03
CA LEU A 287 10.69 -1.58 9.39
C LEU A 287 11.67 -0.48 9.84
N GLN A 288 12.34 0.21 8.91
CA GLN A 288 13.22 1.33 9.26
C GLN A 288 12.53 2.50 9.98
N ASN A 289 11.21 2.60 9.86
CA ASN A 289 10.42 3.69 10.43
C ASN A 289 9.87 3.37 11.84
N ILE A 290 10.19 2.21 12.41
CA ILE A 290 9.87 1.83 13.80
C ILE A 290 11.12 1.95 14.66
N LYS A 291 10.99 2.55 15.85
CA LYS A 291 12.02 2.61 16.89
C LYS A 291 12.09 1.28 17.66
N TYR A 292 12.92 0.35 17.20
CA TYR A 292 13.09 -0.96 17.83
C TYR A 292 13.94 -0.94 19.11
N ASP A 293 14.66 0.15 19.40
CA ASP A 293 15.37 0.34 20.67
C ASP A 293 14.44 0.36 21.89
N GLN A 294 13.12 0.48 21.66
CA GLN A 294 12.06 0.46 22.68
C GLN A 294 11.22 -0.82 22.65
N ALA A 295 11.63 -1.86 21.91
CA ALA A 295 10.86 -3.08 21.63
C ALA A 295 10.83 -4.11 22.78
N ALA A 296 10.64 -3.67 24.03
CA ALA A 296 10.59 -4.60 25.17
C ALA A 296 9.38 -5.55 25.04
N GLY A 297 9.64 -6.87 25.05
CA GLY A 297 8.59 -7.90 25.12
C GLY A 297 8.00 -8.34 23.78
N ILE A 298 8.59 -7.98 22.64
CA ILE A 298 8.21 -8.53 21.33
C ILE A 298 9.18 -9.63 20.93
N GLU A 299 8.62 -10.76 20.49
CA GLU A 299 9.37 -11.86 19.89
C GLU A 299 9.93 -11.40 18.54
N MET A 300 11.27 -11.34 18.43
CA MET A 300 11.95 -10.80 17.25
C MET A 300 12.74 -11.85 16.46
N ALA A 301 12.86 -13.09 16.93
CA ALA A 301 13.56 -14.15 16.20
C ALA A 301 12.81 -14.54 14.91
N ALA A 302 11.47 -14.48 14.91
CA ALA A 302 10.69 -14.60 13.68
C ALA A 302 11.04 -13.49 12.67
N THR A 303 11.34 -12.28 13.16
CA THR A 303 11.72 -11.14 12.30
C THR A 303 13.08 -11.37 11.63
N VAL A 304 14.07 -11.86 12.39
CA VAL A 304 15.39 -12.21 11.84
C VAL A 304 15.26 -13.29 10.78
N THR A 305 14.50 -14.35 11.07
CA THR A 305 14.27 -15.46 10.15
C THR A 305 13.59 -15.00 8.85
N ALA A 306 12.54 -14.17 8.96
CA ALA A 306 11.83 -13.62 7.81
C ALA A 306 12.73 -12.77 6.91
N LEU A 307 13.55 -11.89 7.49
CA LEU A 307 14.50 -11.06 6.76
C LEU A 307 15.62 -11.89 6.10
N GLY A 308 16.15 -12.91 6.79
CA GLY A 308 17.15 -13.82 6.20
C GLY A 308 16.58 -14.59 5.01
N ASN A 309 15.37 -15.15 5.14
CA ASN A 309 14.71 -15.88 4.07
C ASN A 309 14.34 -14.99 2.87
N LEU A 310 13.90 -13.75 3.12
CA LEU A 310 13.71 -12.76 2.07
C LEU A 310 15.03 -12.46 1.35
N THR A 311 16.12 -12.25 2.10
CA THR A 311 17.45 -12.00 1.52
C THR A 311 17.88 -13.15 0.62
N LYS A 312 17.76 -14.40 1.10
CA LYS A 312 18.04 -15.60 0.31
C LYS A 312 17.23 -15.66 -0.99
N SER A 313 15.94 -15.30 -0.91
CA SER A 313 15.06 -15.27 -2.08
C SER A 313 15.51 -14.21 -3.10
N VAL A 314 15.84 -13.01 -2.63
CA VAL A 314 16.31 -11.90 -3.47
C VAL A 314 17.66 -12.22 -4.11
N THR A 315 18.64 -12.69 -3.34
CA THR A 315 19.97 -13.01 -3.91
C THR A 315 19.90 -14.16 -4.89
N SER A 316 18.99 -15.11 -4.70
CA SER A 316 18.79 -16.21 -5.64
C SER A 316 18.23 -15.72 -6.99
N ASP A 317 17.19 -14.88 -6.97
CA ASP A 317 16.61 -14.28 -8.19
C ASP A 317 17.62 -13.35 -8.90
N GLU A 318 18.38 -12.56 -8.14
CA GLU A 318 19.40 -11.68 -8.73
C GLU A 318 20.61 -12.46 -9.28
N ALA A 319 20.99 -13.58 -8.66
CA ALA A 319 22.04 -14.47 -9.16
C ALA A 319 21.62 -15.22 -10.43
N GLU A 320 20.35 -15.65 -10.55
CA GLU A 320 19.82 -16.24 -11.78
C GLU A 320 19.92 -15.24 -12.93
N LYS A 321 19.46 -14.00 -12.72
CA LYS A 321 19.52 -12.94 -13.75
C LYS A 321 20.94 -12.49 -14.07
N ALA A 322 21.84 -12.53 -13.09
CA ALA A 322 23.26 -12.29 -13.30
C ALA A 322 23.88 -13.38 -14.20
N ASN A 323 23.53 -14.65 -13.97
CA ASN A 323 23.97 -15.77 -14.82
C ASN A 323 23.42 -15.66 -16.25
N GLU A 324 22.14 -15.32 -16.41
CA GLU A 324 21.52 -15.10 -17.74
C GLU A 324 22.27 -14.00 -18.51
N PHE A 325 22.52 -12.86 -17.86
CA PHE A 325 23.27 -11.75 -18.45
C PHE A 325 24.68 -12.19 -18.90
N GLN A 326 25.42 -12.92 -18.05
CA GLN A 326 26.75 -13.43 -18.41
C GLN A 326 26.69 -14.38 -19.62
N GLN A 327 25.71 -15.28 -19.67
CA GLN A 327 25.55 -16.21 -20.80
C GLN A 327 25.22 -15.47 -22.10
N GLU A 328 24.35 -14.46 -22.07
CA GLU A 328 24.02 -13.67 -23.24
C GLU A 328 25.22 -12.87 -23.77
N MET A 329 26.06 -12.36 -22.86
CA MET A 329 27.31 -11.68 -23.22
C MET A 329 28.33 -12.65 -23.85
N LEU A 330 28.47 -13.86 -23.29
CA LEU A 330 29.38 -14.89 -23.82
C LEU A 330 28.95 -15.45 -25.18
N ARG A 331 27.64 -15.56 -25.44
CA ARG A 331 27.11 -16.03 -26.73
C ARG A 331 27.38 -15.07 -27.90
N GLY A 332 27.97 -13.91 -27.64
CA GLY A 332 28.26 -12.92 -28.68
C GLY A 332 27.00 -12.29 -29.30
N SER A 333 25.82 -12.60 -28.77
CA SER A 333 24.53 -11.99 -29.10
C SER A 333 24.43 -10.54 -28.59
N GLY A 334 25.41 -10.06 -27.82
CA GLY A 334 25.55 -8.69 -27.31
C GLY A 334 25.70 -7.59 -28.37
N ARG A 335 25.58 -7.91 -29.66
CA ARG A 335 25.38 -6.94 -30.75
C ARG A 335 24.06 -7.25 -31.46
N GLY A 336 23.07 -6.37 -31.30
CA GLY A 336 22.87 -5.25 -32.22
C GLY A 336 22.95 -5.49 -33.74
N VAL A 337 22.90 -6.72 -34.25
CA VAL A 337 22.81 -6.99 -35.69
C VAL A 337 21.50 -6.44 -36.28
N PHE A 338 20.53 -6.09 -35.43
CA PHE A 338 19.31 -5.37 -35.79
C PHE A 338 18.96 -4.21 -34.82
N GLY A 339 19.93 -3.37 -34.44
CA GLY A 339 19.63 -2.04 -33.85
C GLY A 339 18.85 -2.02 -32.51
N GLY A 340 18.85 -3.11 -31.74
CA GLY A 340 18.26 -3.16 -30.41
C GLY A 340 19.08 -2.39 -29.36
N PRO A 341 18.47 -2.00 -28.22
CA PRO A 341 19.19 -1.38 -27.10
C PRO A 341 20.25 -2.33 -26.53
N PRO A 342 21.33 -1.80 -25.90
CA PRO A 342 22.34 -2.63 -25.27
C PRO A 342 21.73 -3.47 -24.15
N LEU A 343 22.16 -4.73 -24.07
CA LEU A 343 21.87 -5.58 -22.90
C LEU A 343 22.54 -4.95 -21.68
N THR A 344 21.78 -4.76 -20.61
CA THR A 344 22.26 -4.15 -19.37
C THR A 344 21.75 -4.95 -18.19
N TYR A 345 22.62 -5.20 -17.21
CA TYR A 345 22.21 -5.82 -15.96
C TYR A 345 21.46 -4.76 -15.14
N GLN A 346 20.32 -5.14 -14.53
CA GLN A 346 19.44 -4.19 -13.85
C GLN A 346 19.97 -3.81 -12.45
N ARG A 347 21.14 -3.14 -12.38
CA ARG A 347 21.80 -2.70 -11.13
C ARG A 347 20.86 -1.97 -10.17
N ARG A 348 19.99 -1.10 -10.70
CA ARG A 348 19.04 -0.33 -9.88
C ARG A 348 18.06 -1.23 -9.13
N ARG A 349 17.66 -2.35 -9.71
CA ARG A 349 16.76 -3.32 -9.06
C ARG A 349 17.47 -4.01 -7.90
N LEU A 350 18.71 -4.47 -8.13
CA LEU A 350 19.57 -5.04 -7.09
C LEU A 350 19.73 -4.07 -5.90
N ILE A 351 20.12 -2.81 -6.17
CA ILE A 351 20.26 -1.77 -5.14
C ILE A 351 18.94 -1.57 -4.39
N SER A 352 17.82 -1.44 -5.11
CA SER A 352 16.51 -1.21 -4.51
C SER A 352 16.14 -2.33 -3.52
N ARG A 353 16.29 -3.59 -3.93
CA ARG A 353 15.91 -4.75 -3.11
C ARG A 353 16.83 -4.97 -1.92
N LEU A 354 18.15 -5.02 -2.17
CA LEU A 354 19.11 -5.22 -1.08
C LEU A 354 19.12 -4.02 -0.12
N GLY A 355 19.02 -2.79 -0.64
CA GLY A 355 18.90 -1.58 0.17
C GLY A 355 17.66 -1.58 1.06
N SER A 356 16.52 -2.03 0.53
CA SER A 356 15.28 -2.19 1.30
C SER A 356 15.47 -3.13 2.51
N ILE A 357 16.07 -4.29 2.29
CA ILE A 357 16.36 -5.27 3.35
C ILE A 357 17.37 -4.71 4.35
N VAL A 358 18.46 -4.09 3.88
CA VAL A 358 19.50 -3.50 4.72
C VAL A 358 18.92 -2.40 5.62
N ASN A 359 18.07 -1.53 5.09
CA ASN A 359 17.41 -0.47 5.86
C ASN A 359 16.51 -1.06 6.96
N GLY A 360 15.70 -2.07 6.64
CA GLY A 360 14.86 -2.76 7.62
C GLY A 360 15.65 -3.47 8.70
N ALA A 361 16.63 -4.30 8.30
CA ALA A 361 17.47 -5.09 9.21
C ALA A 361 18.34 -4.21 10.12
N ASN A 362 18.86 -3.09 9.61
CA ASN A 362 19.60 -2.11 10.42
C ASN A 362 18.75 -1.51 11.54
N SER A 363 17.46 -1.28 11.30
CA SER A 363 16.57 -0.77 12.34
C SER A 363 16.23 -1.84 13.37
N VAL A 364 15.84 -3.02 12.90
CA VAL A 364 15.51 -4.18 13.75
C VAL A 364 16.66 -4.56 14.68
N SER A 365 17.90 -4.58 14.18
CA SER A 365 19.08 -5.02 14.96
C SER A 365 19.32 -4.21 16.24
N LYS A 366 18.83 -2.97 16.32
CA LYS A 366 18.92 -2.11 17.50
C LYS A 366 18.10 -2.62 18.68
N GLY A 367 17.02 -3.36 18.41
CA GLY A 367 16.14 -3.95 19.42
C GLY A 367 16.40 -5.42 19.73
N LEU A 368 17.32 -6.07 19.02
CA LEU A 368 17.55 -7.51 19.15
C LEU A 368 18.41 -7.89 20.37
N PRO A 369 18.22 -9.08 20.95
CA PRO A 369 19.21 -9.73 21.81
C PRO A 369 20.54 -9.95 21.08
N ASP A 370 21.64 -10.12 21.82
CA ASP A 370 22.99 -10.14 21.23
C ASP A 370 23.20 -11.26 20.18
N ALA A 371 22.64 -12.46 20.40
CA ALA A 371 22.76 -13.57 19.46
C ALA A 371 22.10 -13.27 18.11
N ASP A 372 20.86 -12.79 18.13
CA ASP A 372 20.09 -12.44 16.93
C ASP A 372 20.66 -11.19 16.24
N ARG A 373 21.13 -10.22 17.03
CA ARG A 373 21.84 -9.04 16.54
C ARG A 373 23.09 -9.43 15.77
N GLN A 374 23.85 -10.41 16.26
CA GLN A 374 25.06 -10.91 15.60
C GLN A 374 24.73 -11.58 14.25
N GLN A 375 23.64 -12.34 14.16
CA GLN A 375 23.18 -12.94 12.89
C GLN A 375 22.86 -11.86 11.85
N LEU A 376 22.03 -10.88 12.20
CA LEU A 376 21.70 -9.78 11.28
C LEU A 376 22.93 -8.94 10.92
N THR A 377 23.81 -8.63 11.88
CA THR A 377 25.03 -7.84 11.61
C THR A 377 25.96 -8.54 10.63
N THR A 378 26.07 -9.87 10.74
CA THR A 378 26.84 -10.70 9.81
C THR A 378 26.22 -10.68 8.42
N LEU A 379 24.90 -10.80 8.31
CA LEU A 379 24.18 -10.68 7.04
C LEU A 379 24.39 -9.31 6.39
N LEU A 380 24.20 -8.24 7.16
CA LEU A 380 24.39 -6.86 6.70
C LEU A 380 25.81 -6.61 6.18
N SER A 381 26.81 -7.16 6.87
CA SER A 381 28.23 -7.06 6.47
C SER A 381 28.53 -7.82 5.17
N ALA A 382 27.79 -8.88 4.85
CA ALA A 382 27.90 -9.57 3.57
C ALA A 382 27.23 -8.79 2.43
N LEU A 383 26.11 -8.10 2.69
CA LEU A 383 25.36 -7.34 1.69
C LEU A 383 26.04 -6.01 1.31
N GLN A 384 26.62 -5.30 2.27
CA GLN A 384 27.11 -3.93 2.08
C GLN A 384 28.16 -3.78 0.95
N PRO A 385 29.18 -4.65 0.83
CA PRO A 385 30.18 -4.51 -0.23
C PRO A 385 29.58 -4.61 -1.65
N ILE A 386 28.52 -5.40 -1.82
CA ILE A 386 27.82 -5.54 -3.11
C ILE A 386 26.98 -4.32 -3.40
N LEU A 387 26.32 -3.73 -2.39
CA LEU A 387 25.59 -2.47 -2.56
C LEU A 387 26.53 -1.33 -2.94
N ASP A 388 27.65 -1.17 -2.23
CA ASP A 388 28.64 -0.13 -2.52
C ASP A 388 29.20 -0.28 -3.93
N PHE A 389 29.55 -1.51 -4.33
CA PHE A 389 30.05 -1.80 -5.67
C PHE A 389 28.98 -1.61 -6.75
N ALA A 390 27.71 -1.95 -6.46
CA ALA A 390 26.61 -1.76 -7.39
C ALA A 390 26.17 -0.30 -7.52
N ASP A 391 26.49 0.59 -6.57
CA ASP A 391 26.24 2.04 -6.66
C ASP A 391 27.39 2.80 -7.35
N ASP A 392 28.59 2.21 -7.40
CA ASP A 392 29.75 2.80 -8.08
C ASP A 392 29.51 2.98 -9.58
N LYS A 393 29.51 4.24 -10.03
CA LYS A 393 29.24 4.61 -11.43
C LYS A 393 30.28 4.07 -12.40
N ASP A 394 31.48 3.76 -11.91
CA ASP A 394 32.58 3.26 -12.71
C ASP A 394 32.60 1.72 -12.80
N ALA A 395 31.82 1.02 -11.96
CA ALA A 395 31.73 -0.44 -12.00
C ALA A 395 30.99 -0.93 -13.26
N GLU A 396 31.57 -1.91 -13.96
CA GLU A 396 30.94 -2.53 -15.13
C GLU A 396 29.96 -3.64 -14.71
N ASP A 397 28.87 -3.81 -15.46
CA ASP A 397 27.87 -4.87 -15.21
C ASP A 397 28.50 -6.29 -15.18
N LEU A 398 29.52 -6.51 -16.01
CA LEU A 398 30.28 -7.77 -16.06
C LEU A 398 31.10 -8.04 -14.79
N GLU A 399 31.51 -7.00 -14.06
CA GLU A 399 32.23 -7.15 -12.79
C GLU A 399 31.27 -7.36 -11.62
N ILE A 400 30.04 -6.84 -11.71
CA ILE A 400 29.02 -6.95 -10.66
C ILE A 400 28.42 -8.37 -10.63
N THR A 401 28.07 -8.91 -11.79
CA THR A 401 27.39 -10.21 -11.89
C THR A 401 28.07 -11.38 -11.17
N PRO A 402 29.40 -11.64 -11.27
CA PRO A 402 30.01 -12.74 -10.52
C PRO A 402 29.94 -12.52 -9.01
N LYS A 403 30.04 -11.26 -8.55
CA LYS A 403 29.94 -10.94 -7.13
C LYS A 403 28.53 -11.15 -6.57
N VAL A 404 27.49 -10.91 -7.38
CA VAL A 404 26.09 -11.21 -7.02
C VAL A 404 25.87 -12.72 -6.88
N ILE A 405 26.48 -13.53 -7.77
CA ILE A 405 26.43 -14.99 -7.69
C ILE A 405 27.12 -15.49 -6.42
N ASP A 406 28.33 -15.01 -6.14
CA ASP A 406 29.06 -15.35 -4.91
C ASP A 406 28.29 -14.93 -3.65
N LEU A 407 27.66 -13.75 -3.67
CA LEU A 407 26.83 -13.26 -2.57
C LEU A 407 25.68 -14.23 -2.28
N ASN A 408 25.02 -14.77 -3.30
CA ASN A 408 23.93 -15.71 -3.11
C ASN A 408 24.36 -16.96 -2.36
N ASP A 409 25.52 -17.54 -2.69
CA ASP A 409 26.05 -18.69 -1.96
C ASP A 409 26.44 -18.34 -0.52
N GLN A 410 27.05 -17.17 -0.30
CA GLN A 410 27.37 -16.69 1.04
C GLN A 410 26.12 -16.50 1.90
N VAL A 411 25.10 -15.82 1.38
CA VAL A 411 23.83 -15.59 2.08
C VAL A 411 23.11 -16.90 2.37
N ARG A 412 23.05 -17.82 1.40
CA ARG A 412 22.41 -19.13 1.61
C ARG A 412 23.10 -19.92 2.72
N ASN A 413 24.42 -20.04 2.68
CA ASN A 413 25.18 -20.75 3.71
C ASN A 413 25.03 -20.08 5.08
N LEU A 414 25.02 -18.75 5.12
CA LEU A 414 24.83 -17.99 6.36
C LEU A 414 23.44 -18.24 6.95
N VAL A 415 22.38 -18.03 6.18
CA VAL A 415 20.99 -18.16 6.65
C VAL A 415 20.65 -19.61 7.01
N ASP A 416 21.13 -20.59 6.24
CA ASP A 416 20.90 -22.01 6.52
C ASP A 416 21.64 -22.49 7.79
N SER A 417 22.65 -21.74 8.25
CA SER A 417 23.35 -22.01 9.53
C SER A 417 22.62 -21.47 10.76
N TRP A 418 21.62 -20.60 10.58
CA TRP A 418 20.86 -20.05 11.68
C TRP A 418 20.01 -21.14 12.32
N LYS A 419 20.08 -21.24 13.65
CA LYS A 419 19.19 -22.13 14.37
C LYS A 419 17.77 -21.60 14.19
N PRO A 420 16.79 -22.44 13.78
CA PRO A 420 15.41 -22.03 13.84
C PRO A 420 15.12 -21.57 15.27
N ALA A 421 14.39 -20.46 15.42
CA ALA A 421 13.91 -20.00 16.71
C ALA A 421 13.33 -21.22 17.41
N ALA A 422 13.91 -21.60 18.56
CA ALA A 422 13.40 -22.73 19.31
C ALA A 422 11.93 -22.42 19.56
N SER A 423 11.03 -23.21 18.96
CA SER A 423 9.62 -23.14 19.29
C SER A 423 9.57 -23.41 20.78
N GLU A 424 9.39 -22.38 21.59
CA GLU A 424 9.15 -22.56 23.02
C GLU A 424 7.99 -23.54 23.10
N GLU A 425 8.31 -24.75 23.55
CA GLU A 425 7.34 -25.79 23.79
C GLU A 425 6.31 -25.16 24.74
N PRO A 426 5.03 -25.08 24.34
CA PRO A 426 4.04 -24.28 25.06
C PRO A 426 4.09 -24.70 26.51
N ALA A 427 4.43 -23.75 27.39
CA ALA A 427 4.59 -23.98 28.81
C ALA A 427 3.42 -24.84 29.29
N GLU A 428 3.74 -26.04 29.77
CA GLU A 428 2.77 -27.03 30.25
C GLU A 428 1.86 -26.30 31.23
N LEU A 429 0.61 -26.04 30.82
CA LEU A 429 -0.34 -25.30 31.62
C LEU A 429 -0.40 -25.98 32.98
N PRO A 430 -0.24 -25.24 34.10
CA PRO A 430 -0.39 -25.83 35.42
C PRO A 430 -1.75 -26.55 35.46
N PRO A 431 -1.81 -27.77 36.01
CA PRO A 431 -3.01 -28.59 35.99
C PRO A 431 -4.19 -27.76 36.49
N ALA A 432 -5.25 -27.71 35.68
CA ALA A 432 -6.45 -26.93 35.96
C ALA A 432 -6.90 -27.16 37.40
N GLU A 433 -6.91 -26.08 38.18
CA GLU A 433 -7.38 -26.08 39.56
C GLU A 433 -8.83 -26.59 39.55
N GLN A 434 -9.06 -27.74 40.21
CA GLN A 434 -10.37 -28.36 40.25
C GLN A 434 -11.39 -27.35 40.79
N PRO A 435 -12.55 -27.17 40.14
CA PRO A 435 -13.57 -26.27 40.65
C PRO A 435 -13.97 -26.70 42.08
N PRO A 436 -14.13 -25.75 43.00
CA PRO A 436 -14.46 -26.05 44.39
C PRO A 436 -15.75 -26.86 44.45
N ALA A 437 -15.72 -27.92 45.26
CA ALA A 437 -16.84 -28.82 45.49
C ALA A 437 -18.10 -28.00 45.86
N GLU A 438 -19.15 -28.22 45.07
CA GLU A 438 -20.48 -27.65 45.22
C GLU A 438 -21.01 -27.93 46.64
N GLN A 439 -21.12 -26.87 47.45
CA GLN A 439 -21.73 -26.98 48.78
C GLN A 439 -23.23 -27.24 48.62
N PRO A 440 -23.80 -28.25 49.30
CA PRO A 440 -25.22 -28.55 49.20
C PRO A 440 -26.06 -27.40 49.74
N ALA A 441 -27.05 -26.99 48.95
CA ALA A 441 -28.00 -25.94 49.29
C ALA A 441 -28.69 -26.24 50.63
N ALA A 442 -28.62 -25.28 51.56
CA ALA A 442 -29.35 -25.32 52.80
C ALA A 442 -30.85 -25.15 52.52
N ASP A 443 -31.61 -26.17 52.88
CA ASP A 443 -33.08 -26.18 52.94
C ASP A 443 -33.56 -25.08 53.90
N LEU A 444 -34.29 -24.10 53.38
CA LEU A 444 -35.03 -23.12 54.17
C LEU A 444 -36.48 -23.59 54.27
N SER A 445 -36.84 -24.04 55.47
CA SER A 445 -38.22 -24.27 55.93
C SER A 445 -38.60 -23.24 57.00
#